data_AF-A0A6G1S0W1-F1
#
_entry.id   AF-A0A6G1S0W1-F1
#
_cell.length_a   1.000
_cell.length_b   1.000
_cell.length_c   1.000
_cell.angle_alpha   90.00
_cell.angle_beta   90.00
_cell.angle_gamma   90.00
#
_symmetry.space_group_name_H-M   'P 1'
#
loop_
_entity.id
_entity.type
_entity.pdbx_description
1 polymer ?
#
loop_
_entity_poly.entity_id
_entity_poly.type
_entity_poly.pdbx_seq_one_letter_code
_entity_poly.pdbx_strand_id
1 'polypeptide(L)'
;FMLPAHLEEGKEKCPYDPARGYTGLIVDGGLYTATRYEFRSLPDIRRNLYQRPLKMEESPLHWLNDAEFVASMLVQESKDSPVGDDDKIYYFFMERAGEETASFF
;
A
#
# COMPACT_ATOMS: atom_id res chain seq x y z
N PHE A 1 19.24 13.72 18.12
CA PHE A 1 17.92 13.10 17.90
C PHE A 1 17.07 13.42 19.12
N MET A 2 15.92 14.07 18.96
CA MET A 2 14.95 14.24 20.05
C MET A 2 13.73 13.42 19.70
N LEU A 3 13.23 12.65 20.66
CA LEU A 3 11.95 11.97 20.50
C LEU A 3 10.84 13.02 20.45
N PRO A 4 9.82 12.83 19.59
CA PRO A 4 8.70 13.75 19.53
C PRO A 4 7.97 13.78 20.88
N ALA A 5 7.51 14.97 21.28
CA ALA A 5 6.73 15.16 22.50
C ALA A 5 5.37 14.44 22.47
N HIS A 6 4.89 14.10 21.27
CA HIS A 6 3.66 13.34 21.06
C HIS A 6 3.94 12.13 20.18
N LEU A 7 3.44 10.97 20.60
CA LEU A 7 3.47 9.75 19.81
C LEU A 7 2.30 9.76 18.83
N GLU A 8 2.58 9.40 17.58
CA GLU A 8 1.52 9.19 16.59
C GLU A 8 0.93 7.78 16.69
N GLU A 9 -0.37 7.67 16.47
CA GLU A 9 -1.02 6.37 16.33
C GLU A 9 -0.51 5.66 15.07
N GLY A 10 -0.08 4.40 15.24
CA GLY A 10 0.43 3.53 14.16
C GLY A 10 -0.66 2.71 13.47
N LYS A 11 -1.90 2.77 13.95
CA LYS A 11 -3.06 2.16 13.29
C LYS A 11 -3.11 2.63 11.84
N GLU A 12 -3.33 1.70 10.92
CA GLU A 12 -3.38 1.97 9.46
C GLU A 12 -2.06 2.43 8.82
N LYS A 13 -0.96 2.49 9.59
CA LYS A 13 0.39 2.87 9.14
C LYS A 13 1.41 1.74 9.30
N CYS A 14 1.18 0.81 10.22
CA CYS A 14 2.09 -0.28 10.57
C CYS A 14 1.27 -1.57 10.84
N PRO A 15 1.78 -2.76 10.50
CA PRO A 15 1.11 -4.02 10.84
C PRO A 15 1.05 -4.24 12.36
N TYR A 16 0.00 -4.93 12.80
CA TYR A 16 -0.10 -5.42 14.17
C TYR A 16 0.74 -6.68 14.42
N ASP A 17 0.88 -7.53 13.40
CA ASP A 17 1.61 -8.78 13.45
C ASP A 17 3.01 -8.59 12.83
N PRO A 18 4.11 -8.73 13.60
CA PRO A 18 5.47 -8.49 13.11
C PRO A 18 5.94 -9.53 12.08
N ALA A 19 5.22 -10.64 11.90
CA ALA A 19 5.53 -11.64 10.88
C ALA A 19 4.95 -11.31 9.49
N ARG A 20 4.13 -10.26 9.37
CA ARG A 20 3.47 -9.89 8.11
C ARG A 20 4.35 -9.07 7.19
N GLY A 21 4.22 -9.31 5.89
CA GLY A 21 4.79 -8.44 4.86
C GLY A 21 4.31 -7.00 5.02
N TYR A 22 5.25 -6.07 4.95
CA TYR A 22 5.00 -4.63 5.07
C TYR A 22 5.99 -3.85 4.23
N THR A 23 5.49 -2.79 3.60
CA THR A 23 6.33 -1.76 2.98
C THR A 23 5.76 -0.38 3.24
N GLY A 24 6.65 0.62 3.28
CA GLY A 24 6.29 2.01 3.56
C GLY A 24 7.24 3.01 2.92
N LEU A 25 6.71 4.10 2.37
CA LEU A 25 7.45 5.22 1.80
C LEU A 25 6.87 6.55 2.26
N ILE A 26 7.73 7.54 2.42
CA ILE A 26 7.32 8.92 2.62
C ILE A 26 7.70 9.71 1.36
N VAL A 27 6.71 10.27 0.68
CA VAL A 27 6.87 11.06 -0.55
C VAL A 27 6.01 12.31 -0.43
N ASP A 28 6.62 13.48 -0.59
CA ASP A 28 5.96 14.80 -0.52
C ASP A 28 5.08 14.99 0.73
N GLY A 29 5.54 14.47 1.87
CA GLY A 29 4.83 14.52 3.15
C GLY A 29 3.72 13.47 3.30
N GLY A 30 3.34 12.75 2.24
CA GLY A 30 2.42 11.63 2.30
C GLY A 30 3.12 10.33 2.71
N LEU A 31 2.47 9.55 3.58
CA LEU A 31 2.92 8.22 4.00
C LEU A 31 2.16 7.16 3.21
N TYR A 32 2.88 6.41 2.38
CA TYR A 32 2.35 5.36 1.53
C TYR A 32 2.73 4.01 2.12
N THR A 33 1.75 3.22 2.53
CA THR A 33 1.97 1.97 3.27
C THR A 33 1.16 0.86 2.62
N ALA A 34 1.69 -0.36 2.68
CA ALA A 34 0.98 -1.54 2.23
C ALA A 34 1.25 -2.71 3.17
N THR A 35 0.18 -3.27 3.74
CA THR A 35 0.20 -4.41 4.66
C THR A 35 -1.22 -4.89 4.97
N ARG A 36 -1.33 -5.77 5.96
CA ARG A 36 -2.58 -6.20 6.59
C ARG A 36 -2.79 -5.41 7.88
N TYR A 37 -3.76 -4.49 7.88
CA TYR A 37 -3.89 -3.51 8.95
C TYR A 37 -4.70 -3.94 10.17
N GLU A 38 -5.41 -5.07 10.18
CA GLU A 38 -6.14 -5.50 11.39
C GLU A 38 -6.17 -7.02 11.56
N PHE A 39 -6.65 -7.46 12.73
CA PHE A 39 -6.58 -8.84 13.25
C PHE A 39 -7.32 -9.89 12.41
N ARG A 40 -8.20 -9.48 11.48
CA ARG A 40 -8.92 -10.37 10.55
C ARG A 40 -8.79 -9.95 9.08
N SER A 41 -7.99 -8.93 8.79
CA SER A 41 -8.28 -8.04 7.67
C SER A 41 -7.54 -8.43 6.39
N LEU A 42 -8.05 -7.92 5.28
CA LEU A 42 -7.51 -8.15 3.95
C LEU A 42 -6.23 -7.31 3.75
N PRO A 43 -5.32 -7.75 2.87
CA PRO A 43 -4.22 -6.91 2.41
C PRO A 43 -4.75 -5.62 1.78
N ASP A 44 -4.09 -4.49 2.04
CA ASP A 44 -4.55 -3.17 1.58
C ASP A 44 -3.36 -2.22 1.37
N ILE A 45 -3.55 -1.21 0.51
CA ILE A 45 -2.58 -0.16 0.20
C ILE A 45 -3.20 1.18 0.57
N ARG A 46 -2.48 1.98 1.35
CA ARG A 46 -2.99 3.24 1.92
C ARG A 46 -2.02 4.40 1.70
N ARG A 47 -2.60 5.58 1.54
CA ARG A 47 -1.90 6.86 1.66
C ARG A 47 -2.45 7.60 2.88
N ASN A 48 -1.62 7.73 3.89
CA ASN A 48 -1.83 8.47 5.12
C ASN A 48 -1.06 9.80 5.09
N LEU A 49 -1.28 10.67 6.09
CA LEU A 49 -0.53 11.92 6.29
C LEU A 49 -0.50 12.88 5.08
N TYR A 50 -1.46 12.76 4.17
CA TYR A 50 -1.63 13.65 3.03
C TYR A 50 -2.98 14.38 3.12
N GLN A 51 -3.16 15.49 2.39
CA GLN A 51 -4.37 16.32 2.44
C GLN A 51 -5.69 15.54 2.36
N ARG A 52 -5.70 14.39 1.67
CA ARG A 52 -6.78 13.41 1.70
C ARG A 52 -6.20 12.00 1.85
N PRO A 53 -6.53 11.29 2.93
CA PRO A 53 -6.25 9.87 3.06
C PRO A 53 -6.87 9.10 1.90
N LEU A 54 -6.15 8.12 1.37
CA LEU A 54 -6.68 7.19 0.37
C LEU A 54 -6.47 5.77 0.87
N LYS A 55 -7.45 4.92 0.60
CA LYS A 55 -7.38 3.45 0.76
C LYS A 55 -7.86 2.81 -0.53
N MET A 56 -7.47 1.57 -0.77
CA MET A 56 -8.01 0.80 -1.87
C MET A 56 -9.53 0.66 -1.71
N GLU A 57 -10.26 0.67 -2.83
CA GLU A 57 -11.72 0.56 -2.81
C GLU A 57 -12.14 -0.82 -2.28
N GLU A 58 -13.19 -0.86 -1.45
CA GLU A 58 -13.76 -2.12 -0.98
C GLU A 58 -14.52 -2.80 -2.14
N SER A 59 -13.90 -3.83 -2.73
CA SER A 59 -14.48 -4.64 -3.80
C SER A 59 -14.93 -6.01 -3.26
N PRO A 60 -16.13 -6.52 -3.67
CA PRO A 60 -16.57 -7.87 -3.33
C PRO A 60 -15.62 -8.97 -3.82
N LEU A 61 -14.88 -8.70 -4.91
CA LEU A 61 -13.92 -9.64 -5.47
C LEU A 61 -12.53 -9.53 -4.82
N HIS A 62 -12.33 -8.51 -3.98
CA HIS A 62 -11.05 -8.10 -3.42
C HIS A 62 -9.98 -7.83 -4.49
N TRP A 63 -9.39 -6.65 -4.45
CA TRP A 63 -8.31 -6.29 -5.38
C TRP A 63 -7.00 -7.06 -5.14
N LEU A 64 -6.82 -7.58 -3.92
CA LEU A 64 -5.62 -8.28 -3.47
C LEU A 64 -6.03 -9.58 -2.78
N ASN A 65 -5.43 -10.70 -3.21
CA ASN A 65 -5.79 -12.03 -2.72
C ASN A 65 -4.73 -12.63 -1.80
N ASP A 66 -4.90 -12.44 -0.48
CA ASP A 66 -3.94 -12.90 0.53
C ASP A 66 -2.49 -12.42 0.25
N ALA A 67 -2.37 -11.19 -0.24
CA ALA A 67 -1.11 -10.59 -0.62
C ALA A 67 -0.15 -10.41 0.56
N GLU A 68 1.12 -10.77 0.33
CA GLU A 68 2.25 -10.54 1.23
C GLU A 68 3.20 -9.54 0.55
N PHE A 69 3.33 -8.36 1.16
CA PHE A 69 4.09 -7.24 0.61
C PHE A 69 5.59 -7.38 0.88
N VAL A 70 6.40 -7.02 -0.12
CA VAL A 70 7.86 -7.12 -0.08
C VAL A 70 8.51 -5.74 -0.08
N ALA A 71 8.11 -4.87 -1.02
CA ALA A 71 8.72 -3.56 -1.19
C ALA A 71 7.79 -2.58 -1.89
N SER A 72 8.12 -1.30 -1.80
CA SER A 72 7.54 -0.24 -2.62
C SER A 72 8.62 0.75 -3.04
N MET A 73 8.43 1.38 -4.20
CA MET A 73 9.39 2.34 -4.74
C MET A 73 8.71 3.49 -5.49
N LEU A 74 9.18 4.71 -5.27
CA LEU A 74 8.85 5.87 -6.09
C LEU A 74 9.66 5.81 -7.39
N VAL A 75 8.97 5.88 -8.52
CA VAL A 75 9.57 6.01 -9.85
C VAL A 75 9.16 7.38 -10.38
N GLN A 76 10.17 8.22 -10.63
CA GLN A 76 9.95 9.61 -11.05
C GLN A 76 9.78 9.71 -12.57
N GLU A 77 8.68 9.16 -13.07
CA GLU A 77 8.39 9.11 -14.51
C GLU A 77 8.10 10.48 -15.11
N SER A 78 7.82 11.50 -14.28
CA SER A 78 7.69 12.88 -14.77
C SER A 78 9.01 13.48 -15.22
N LYS A 79 10.14 13.00 -14.69
CA LYS A 79 11.47 13.50 -15.08
C LYS A 79 11.82 13.00 -16.48
N ASP A 80 12.23 13.92 -17.34
CA ASP A 80 12.65 13.65 -18.71
C ASP A 80 11.57 12.98 -19.60
N SER A 81 10.29 13.01 -19.17
CA SER A 81 9.20 12.46 -19.96
C SER A 81 8.76 13.44 -21.05
N PRO A 82 8.92 13.10 -22.34
CA PRO A 82 8.49 13.96 -23.44
C PRO A 82 6.97 14.07 -23.56
N VAL A 83 6.23 13.20 -22.88
CA VAL A 83 4.76 13.09 -22.95
C VAL A 83 4.06 13.62 -21.71
N GLY A 84 4.81 13.96 -20.65
CA GLY A 84 4.27 14.55 -19.41
C GLY A 84 3.53 13.54 -18.54
N ASP A 85 4.21 12.44 -18.17
CA ASP A 85 3.65 11.41 -17.27
C ASP A 85 3.80 11.81 -15.79
N ASP A 86 2.97 11.25 -14.91
CA ASP A 86 3.01 11.49 -13.46
C ASP A 86 3.97 10.50 -12.76
N ASP A 87 4.59 10.93 -11.67
CA ASP A 87 5.39 10.07 -10.78
C ASP A 87 4.52 8.97 -10.16
N LYS A 88 5.04 7.73 -10.10
CA LYS A 88 4.29 6.55 -9.67
C LYS A 88 4.95 5.88 -8.48
N ILE A 89 4.12 5.30 -7.61
CA ILE A 89 4.60 4.41 -6.54
C ILE A 89 4.22 2.98 -6.91
N TYR A 90 5.24 2.17 -7.13
CA TYR A 90 5.10 0.74 -7.39
C TYR A 90 5.12 -0.04 -6.09
N TYR A 91 4.31 -1.10 -6.04
CA TYR A 91 4.26 -2.05 -4.92
C TYR A 91 4.60 -3.45 -5.44
N PHE A 92 5.46 -4.14 -4.73
CA PHE A 92 5.91 -5.49 -5.03
C PHE A 92 5.39 -6.41 -3.93
N PHE A 93 4.63 -7.42 -4.33
CA PHE A 93 4.00 -8.39 -3.44
C PHE A 93 3.81 -9.73 -4.14
N MET A 94 3.60 -10.77 -3.35
CA MET A 94 3.12 -12.06 -3.83
C MET A 94 1.68 -12.23 -3.37
N GLU A 95 0.82 -12.83 -4.19
CA GLU A 95 -0.56 -13.12 -3.82
C GLU A 95 -0.97 -14.51 -4.30
N ARG A 96 -2.08 -15.02 -3.77
CA ARG A 96 -2.67 -16.26 -4.29
C ARG A 96 -3.24 -15.99 -5.68
N ALA A 97 -2.88 -16.84 -6.64
CA ALA A 97 -3.52 -16.83 -7.94
C ALA A 97 -5.04 -17.01 -7.79
N GLY A 98 -5.82 -16.19 -8.49
CA GLY A 98 -7.24 -16.41 -8.61
C GLY A 98 -7.52 -17.74 -9.32
N GLU A 99 -8.60 -18.42 -8.93
CA GLU A 99 -9.11 -19.50 -9.77
C GLU A 99 -9.65 -18.87 -11.05
N GLU A 100 -9.05 -19.18 -12.20
CA GLU A 100 -9.71 -18.97 -13.49
C GLU A 100 -10.91 -19.91 -13.53
N THR A 101 -12.05 -19.50 -12.97
CA THR A 101 -13.31 -19.96 -13.55
C THR A 101 -13.37 -19.34 -14.93
N ALA A 102 -12.88 -20.06 -15.93
CA ALA A 102 -13.32 -19.90 -17.29
C ALA A 102 -14.83 -20.22 -17.30
N SER A 103 -15.64 -19.27 -16.84
CA SER A 103 -17.07 -19.26 -17.06
C SER A 103 -17.27 -18.94 -18.53
N PHE A 104 -17.10 -19.96 -19.36
CA PHE A 104 -17.82 -20.09 -20.61
C PHE A 104 -19.30 -20.15 -20.26
N PHE A 105 -19.99 -19.02 -20.36
CA PHE A 105 -21.43 -18.96 -20.62
C PHE A 105 -21.70 -17.81 -21.59
#